data_AF-A0A642C3E5-F1
#
_entry.id   AF-A0A642C3E5-F1
#
_cell.length_a   1.000
_cell.length_b   1.000
_cell.length_c   1.000
_cell.angle_alpha   90.00
_cell.angle_beta   90.00
_cell.angle_gamma   90.00
#
_symmetry.space_group_name_H-M   'P 1'
#
loop_
_entity.id
_entity.type
_entity.pdbx_description
1 polymer ?
#
loop_
_entity_poly.entity_id
_entity_poly.type
_entity_poly.pdbx_seq_one_letter_code
_entity_poly.pdbx_strand_id
1 'polypeptide(L)'
;HKYTTYIIMSGKFADIGPLLESLSGNVFLLDHYHSELKGKYSSVFQNFEKDTYEALVYGLSNLRKYKHIVMVQKDSKEPFERYDGLRAFCKEHGFTHECIGEIQGREIVKQEVFMVVNDRDLVNLLKQADRQQLVPGKDFGIISYNDTPLKEVLAGGITTLSTDFKLMGRTMASLINKKTIETIENPWNLNIRNSL
;
A
#
# COMPACT_ATOMS: atom_id res chain seq x y z
N HIS A 1 36.92 -6.30 11.81
CA HIS A 1 35.91 -6.23 10.73
C HIS A 1 34.55 -5.82 11.32
N LYS A 2 34.23 -4.52 11.47
CA LYS A 2 32.92 -4.10 12.01
C LYS A 2 32.46 -2.75 11.46
N TYR A 3 32.26 -2.66 10.14
CA TYR A 3 31.69 -1.47 9.49
C TYR A 3 30.46 -1.78 8.64
N THR A 4 29.99 -3.04 8.63
CA THR A 4 28.85 -3.41 7.78
C THR A 4 27.55 -3.04 8.49
N THR A 5 26.73 -2.26 7.81
CA THR A 5 25.35 -1.95 8.21
C THR A 5 24.41 -2.57 7.19
N TYR A 6 23.40 -3.28 7.67
CA TYR A 6 22.36 -3.91 6.87
C TYR A 6 21.06 -3.15 7.08
N ILE A 7 20.46 -2.68 5.99
CA ILE A 7 19.08 -2.19 5.96
C ILE A 7 18.27 -3.25 5.23
N ILE A 8 17.35 -3.88 5.93
CA ILE A 8 16.64 -5.06 5.45
C ILE A 8 15.16 -4.72 5.29
N MET A 9 14.66 -4.88 4.06
CA MET A 9 13.23 -4.94 3.77
C MET A 9 12.82 -6.40 3.78
N SER A 10 12.33 -6.87 4.93
CA SER A 10 11.95 -8.27 5.12
C SER A 10 10.60 -8.62 4.50
N GLY A 11 9.82 -7.64 4.06
CA GLY A 11 8.44 -7.88 3.62
C GLY A 11 7.65 -8.64 4.69
N LYS A 12 6.76 -9.53 4.24
CA LYS A 12 5.87 -10.32 5.11
C LYS A 12 6.47 -11.60 5.70
N PHE A 13 7.80 -11.82 5.58
CA PHE A 13 8.42 -13.03 6.13
C PHE A 13 8.43 -12.97 7.66
N ALA A 14 7.76 -13.91 8.30
CA ALA A 14 7.76 -14.08 9.75
C ALA A 14 9.00 -14.85 10.24
N ASP A 15 9.24 -14.83 11.55
CA ASP A 15 10.28 -15.62 12.24
C ASP A 15 11.71 -15.38 11.72
N ILE A 16 11.98 -14.18 11.20
CA ILE A 16 13.30 -13.81 10.64
C ILE A 16 14.35 -13.53 11.72
N GLY A 17 13.97 -13.45 12.99
CA GLY A 17 14.85 -13.10 14.11
C GLY A 17 16.18 -13.87 14.14
N PRO A 18 16.17 -15.23 14.12
CA PRO A 18 17.40 -16.03 14.11
C PRO A 18 18.31 -15.74 12.91
N LEU A 19 17.74 -15.44 11.73
CA LEU A 19 18.52 -15.07 10.55
C LEU A 19 19.19 -13.70 10.77
N LEU A 20 18.47 -12.73 11.31
CA LEU A 20 19.02 -11.40 11.61
C LEU A 20 20.14 -11.45 12.65
N GLU A 21 20.00 -12.29 13.68
CA GLU A 21 20.99 -12.50 14.73
C GLU A 21 22.30 -13.12 14.21
N SER A 22 22.24 -13.86 13.09
CA SER A 22 23.42 -14.46 12.45
C SER A 22 24.31 -13.44 11.71
N LEU A 23 23.83 -12.21 11.50
CA LEU A 23 24.55 -11.18 10.77
C LEU A 23 25.61 -10.50 11.67
N SER A 24 26.82 -10.33 11.15
CA SER A 24 27.97 -9.78 11.91
C SER A 24 28.05 -8.25 11.92
N GLY A 25 26.94 -7.55 11.69
CA GLY A 25 26.87 -6.09 11.56
C GLY A 25 25.65 -5.46 12.23
N ASN A 26 25.50 -4.13 12.10
CA ASN A 26 24.30 -3.44 12.59
C ASN A 26 23.13 -3.72 11.66
N VAL A 27 21.98 -4.05 12.21
CA VAL A 27 20.78 -4.41 11.44
C VAL A 27 19.66 -3.41 11.71
N PHE A 28 19.07 -2.92 10.63
CA PHE A 28 17.92 -2.02 10.63
C PHE A 28 16.82 -2.62 9.76
N LEU A 29 15.57 -2.43 10.17
CA LEU A 29 14.41 -2.94 9.44
C LEU A 29 13.67 -1.80 8.75
N LEU A 30 13.23 -2.05 7.52
CA LEU A 30 12.52 -1.08 6.70
C LEU A 30 11.24 -1.72 6.15
N ASP A 31 10.24 -0.88 5.89
CA ASP A 31 9.01 -1.21 5.15
C ASP A 31 7.94 -1.95 5.95
N HIS A 32 8.21 -3.15 6.45
CA HIS A 32 7.21 -3.99 7.11
C HIS A 32 7.37 -3.99 8.64
N TYR A 33 6.25 -3.99 9.36
CA TYR A 33 6.25 -4.02 10.83
C TYR A 33 6.30 -5.45 11.36
N HIS A 34 7.34 -5.76 12.15
CA HIS A 34 7.54 -7.05 12.80
C HIS A 34 7.43 -6.87 14.31
N SER A 35 6.27 -7.20 14.88
CA SER A 35 5.96 -6.92 16.29
C SER A 35 6.90 -7.65 17.27
N GLU A 36 7.34 -8.85 16.91
CA GLU A 36 8.26 -9.71 17.65
C GLU A 36 9.71 -9.20 17.66
N LEU A 37 10.03 -8.26 16.75
CA LEU A 37 11.35 -7.63 16.62
C LEU A 37 11.39 -6.23 17.22
N LYS A 38 10.25 -5.71 17.70
CA LYS A 38 10.17 -4.39 18.33
C LYS A 38 11.11 -4.29 19.52
N GLY A 39 11.92 -3.23 19.55
CA GLY A 39 12.92 -3.00 20.60
C GLY A 39 14.21 -3.80 20.47
N LYS A 40 14.33 -4.70 19.48
CA LYS A 40 15.59 -5.40 19.16
C LYS A 40 16.35 -4.72 18.03
N TYR A 41 15.65 -4.20 17.03
CA TYR A 41 16.22 -3.53 15.86
C TYR A 41 15.54 -2.19 15.66
N SER A 42 16.34 -1.18 15.28
CA SER A 42 15.77 0.10 14.85
C SER A 42 15.01 -0.11 13.54
N SER A 43 13.84 0.49 13.41
CA SER A 43 12.95 0.27 12.28
C SER A 43 12.19 1.51 11.85
N VAL A 44 11.96 1.62 10.54
CA VAL A 44 10.98 2.53 9.96
C VAL A 44 10.01 1.69 9.14
N PHE A 45 8.72 1.71 9.48
CA PHE A 45 7.74 0.76 8.94
C PHE A 45 6.48 1.45 8.44
N GLN A 46 5.73 0.78 7.58
CA GLN A 46 4.36 1.14 7.19
C GLN A 46 3.35 0.34 8.00
N ASN A 47 2.23 0.95 8.35
CA ASN A 47 1.15 0.27 9.05
C ASN A 47 0.03 -0.04 8.05
N PHE A 48 0.23 -1.06 7.22
CA PHE A 48 -0.60 -1.32 6.03
C PHE A 48 -2.11 -1.37 6.29
N GLU A 49 -2.55 -1.95 7.43
CA GLU A 49 -3.96 -1.98 7.82
C GLU A 49 -4.47 -0.57 8.12
N LYS A 50 -3.81 0.12 9.05
CA LYS A 50 -4.17 1.47 9.48
C LYS A 50 -4.11 2.46 8.31
N ASP A 51 -3.03 2.43 7.53
CA ASP A 51 -2.80 3.33 6.40
C ASP A 51 -3.91 3.19 5.34
N THR A 52 -4.32 1.95 5.05
CA THR A 52 -5.41 1.69 4.10
C THR A 52 -6.74 2.20 4.65
N TYR A 53 -7.04 1.92 5.91
CA TYR A 53 -8.25 2.37 6.57
C TYR A 53 -8.36 3.90 6.58
N GLU A 54 -7.34 4.57 7.12
CA GLU A 54 -7.33 6.03 7.27
C GLU A 54 -7.35 6.74 5.92
N ALA A 55 -6.69 6.19 4.90
CA ALA A 55 -6.76 6.72 3.54
C ALA A 55 -8.18 6.65 2.97
N LEU A 56 -8.88 5.54 3.14
CA LEU A 56 -10.26 5.41 2.67
C LEU A 56 -11.22 6.32 3.44
N VAL A 57 -11.03 6.48 4.76
CA VAL A 57 -11.76 7.47 5.56
C VAL A 57 -11.51 8.89 5.05
N TYR A 58 -10.26 9.25 4.79
CA TYR A 58 -9.89 10.56 4.22
C TYR A 58 -10.55 10.79 2.84
N GLY A 59 -10.59 9.75 2.00
CA GLY A 59 -11.23 9.77 0.68
C GLY A 59 -12.75 9.58 0.68
N LEU A 60 -13.39 9.40 1.85
CA LEU A 60 -14.78 8.94 1.96
C LEU A 60 -15.79 9.79 1.17
N SER A 61 -15.60 11.11 1.14
CA SER A 61 -16.48 12.02 0.39
C SER A 61 -16.52 11.69 -1.11
N ASN A 62 -15.38 11.32 -1.69
CA ASN A 62 -15.27 10.92 -3.09
C ASN A 62 -15.78 9.48 -3.30
N LEU A 63 -15.66 8.62 -2.28
CA LEU A 63 -16.08 7.22 -2.34
C LEU A 63 -17.60 7.00 -2.27
N ARG A 64 -18.37 7.94 -1.69
CA ARG A 64 -19.83 7.81 -1.47
C ARG A 64 -20.68 7.51 -2.70
N LYS A 65 -20.21 7.84 -3.91
CA LYS A 65 -20.91 7.55 -5.17
C LYS A 65 -20.80 6.08 -5.63
N TYR A 66 -19.92 5.32 -4.98
CA TYR A 66 -19.65 3.92 -5.24
C TYR A 66 -20.30 3.03 -4.17
N LYS A 67 -20.40 1.73 -4.45
CA LYS A 67 -21.07 0.74 -3.57
C LYS A 67 -20.19 -0.44 -3.20
N HIS A 68 -19.23 -0.78 -4.06
CA HIS A 68 -18.41 -1.97 -3.93
C HIS A 68 -16.94 -1.62 -4.15
N ILE A 69 -16.05 -2.15 -3.31
CA ILE A 69 -14.61 -1.94 -3.43
C ILE A 69 -13.90 -3.28 -3.66
N VAL A 70 -13.15 -3.35 -4.76
CA VAL A 70 -12.41 -4.52 -5.20
C VAL A 70 -10.92 -4.28 -4.93
N MET A 71 -10.33 -5.04 -4.00
CA MET A 71 -8.88 -5.07 -3.83
C MET A 71 -8.26 -6.02 -4.86
N VAL A 72 -7.35 -5.51 -5.68
CA VAL A 72 -6.63 -6.30 -6.68
C VAL A 72 -5.19 -6.52 -6.22
N GLN A 73 -4.96 -7.65 -5.57
CA GLN A 73 -3.66 -8.04 -5.05
C GLN A 73 -3.49 -9.55 -5.03
N LYS A 74 -2.25 -10.03 -5.26
CA LYS A 74 -1.92 -11.45 -5.12
C LYS A 74 -1.45 -11.72 -3.69
N ASP A 75 -2.21 -12.56 -2.97
CA ASP A 75 -1.93 -12.93 -1.57
C ASP A 75 -0.49 -13.43 -1.36
N SER A 76 0.13 -14.05 -2.36
CA SER A 76 1.48 -14.59 -2.25
C SER A 76 2.57 -13.51 -2.13
N LYS A 77 2.32 -12.26 -2.55
CA LYS A 77 3.34 -11.20 -2.59
C LYS A 77 3.06 -10.03 -1.64
N GLU A 78 1.79 -9.66 -1.49
CA GLU A 78 1.41 -8.42 -0.83
C GLU A 78 1.01 -8.65 0.64
N PRO A 79 1.19 -7.65 1.51
CA PRO A 79 0.68 -7.69 2.88
C PRO A 79 -0.86 -7.78 2.87
N PHE A 80 -1.40 -8.82 3.50
CA PHE A 80 -2.84 -9.02 3.60
C PHE A 80 -3.51 -7.97 4.49
N GLU A 81 -2.73 -7.35 5.38
CA GLU A 81 -3.10 -6.26 6.28
C GLU A 81 -3.77 -5.09 5.54
N ARG A 82 -3.38 -4.82 4.28
CA ARG A 82 -4.09 -3.81 3.44
C ARG A 82 -5.56 -4.15 3.27
N TYR A 83 -5.86 -5.42 3.02
CA TYR A 83 -7.24 -5.88 2.89
C TYR A 83 -7.96 -5.84 4.23
N ASP A 84 -7.28 -6.11 5.35
CA ASP A 84 -7.86 -5.93 6.69
C ASP A 84 -8.34 -4.49 6.93
N GLY A 85 -7.52 -3.50 6.54
CA GLY A 85 -7.89 -2.09 6.59
C GLY A 85 -9.10 -1.75 5.72
N LEU A 86 -9.15 -2.29 4.49
CA LEU A 86 -10.31 -2.17 3.62
C LEU A 86 -11.56 -2.79 4.24
N ARG A 87 -11.46 -4.01 4.80
CA ARG A 87 -12.59 -4.71 5.44
C ARG A 87 -13.16 -3.90 6.60
N ALA A 88 -12.30 -3.34 7.44
CA ALA A 88 -12.69 -2.48 8.55
C ALA A 88 -13.44 -1.24 8.04
N PHE A 89 -12.88 -0.54 7.05
CA PHE A 89 -13.52 0.63 6.42
C PHE A 89 -14.89 0.29 5.84
N CYS A 90 -14.98 -0.78 5.07
CA CYS A 90 -16.22 -1.19 4.40
C CYS A 90 -17.31 -1.56 5.42
N LYS A 91 -16.93 -2.24 6.52
CA LYS A 91 -17.84 -2.58 7.62
C LYS A 91 -18.39 -1.32 8.30
N GLU A 92 -17.56 -0.31 8.53
CA GLU A 92 -17.97 0.93 9.20
C GLU A 92 -18.83 1.84 8.31
N HIS A 93 -18.51 1.93 7.01
CA HIS A 93 -19.12 2.90 6.11
C HIS A 93 -20.13 2.29 5.10
N GLY A 94 -20.41 0.99 5.19
CA GLY A 94 -21.50 0.34 4.46
C GLY A 94 -21.19 0.00 3.00
N PHE A 95 -19.92 -0.31 2.69
CA PHE A 95 -19.52 -0.80 1.36
C PHE A 95 -19.46 -2.32 1.36
N THR A 96 -19.78 -2.95 0.23
CA THR A 96 -19.40 -4.36 0.02
C THR A 96 -17.97 -4.41 -0.50
N HIS A 97 -17.29 -5.55 -0.31
CA HIS A 97 -15.89 -5.69 -0.75
C HIS A 97 -15.56 -7.10 -1.19
N GLU A 98 -14.53 -7.22 -2.01
CA GLU A 98 -13.86 -8.48 -2.34
C GLU A 98 -12.36 -8.26 -2.55
N CYS A 99 -11.59 -9.35 -2.52
CA CYS A 99 -10.18 -9.37 -2.88
C CYS A 99 -9.96 -10.38 -4.00
N ILE A 100 -9.35 -9.94 -5.09
CA ILE A 100 -9.05 -10.77 -6.26
C ILE A 100 -7.56 -10.71 -6.60
N GLY A 101 -7.05 -11.80 -7.18
CA GLY A 101 -5.63 -11.92 -7.52
C GLY A 101 -5.18 -11.08 -8.72
N GLU A 102 -6.07 -10.81 -9.67
CA GLU A 102 -5.79 -10.07 -10.91
C GLU A 102 -7.08 -9.61 -11.58
N ILE A 103 -6.99 -8.61 -12.47
CA ILE A 103 -8.14 -8.05 -13.20
C ILE A 103 -8.60 -8.96 -14.36
N GLN A 104 -7.71 -9.78 -14.90
CA GLN A 104 -7.92 -10.44 -16.18
C GLN A 104 -9.22 -11.29 -16.19
N GLY A 105 -10.13 -10.95 -17.12
CA GLY A 105 -11.37 -11.70 -17.34
C GLY A 105 -12.59 -11.23 -16.53
N ARG A 106 -12.45 -10.21 -15.67
CA ARG A 106 -13.56 -9.64 -14.88
C ARG A 106 -14.09 -8.38 -15.54
N GLU A 107 -15.37 -8.30 -15.88
CA GLU A 107 -15.98 -7.05 -16.36
C GLU A 107 -16.03 -5.98 -15.26
N ILE A 108 -15.85 -4.71 -15.66
CA ILE A 108 -16.03 -3.58 -14.75
C ILE A 108 -17.52 -3.32 -14.60
N VAL A 109 -18.01 -3.29 -13.37
CA VAL A 109 -19.38 -2.89 -13.06
C VAL A 109 -19.38 -1.42 -12.62
N LYS A 110 -20.39 -0.67 -13.04
CA LYS A 110 -20.55 0.73 -12.59
C LYS A 110 -20.72 0.79 -11.08
N GLN A 111 -20.27 1.89 -10.49
CA GLN A 111 -20.27 2.12 -9.04
C GLN A 111 -19.31 1.20 -8.25
N GLU A 112 -18.34 0.57 -8.91
CA GLU A 112 -17.21 -0.10 -8.25
C GLU A 112 -16.01 0.82 -8.10
N VAL A 113 -15.19 0.58 -7.09
CA VAL A 113 -13.84 1.14 -6.95
C VAL A 113 -12.82 0.02 -6.95
N PHE A 114 -11.78 0.13 -7.76
CA PHE A 114 -10.68 -0.83 -7.77
C PHE A 114 -9.48 -0.23 -7.05
N MET A 115 -9.03 -0.93 -6.01
CA MET A 115 -7.78 -0.66 -5.33
C MET A 115 -6.71 -1.57 -5.92
N VAL A 116 -5.82 -1.03 -6.74
CA VAL A 116 -4.90 -1.82 -7.57
C VAL A 116 -3.46 -1.68 -7.09
N VAL A 117 -2.85 -2.81 -6.71
CA VAL A 117 -1.51 -2.80 -6.11
C VAL A 117 -0.39 -2.68 -7.14
N ASN A 118 -0.52 -3.33 -8.30
CA ASN A 118 0.55 -3.35 -9.31
C ASN A 118 0.15 -2.68 -10.63
N ASP A 119 1.15 -2.17 -11.35
CA ASP A 119 0.94 -1.39 -12.57
C ASP A 119 0.40 -2.23 -13.75
N ARG A 120 0.65 -3.55 -13.75
CA ARG A 120 0.14 -4.44 -14.81
C ARG A 120 -1.38 -4.54 -14.74
N ASP A 121 -1.93 -4.77 -13.55
CA ASP A 121 -3.37 -4.82 -13.34
C ASP A 121 -4.03 -3.46 -13.58
N LEU A 122 -3.35 -2.35 -13.24
CA LEU A 122 -3.84 -1.01 -13.55
C LEU A 122 -3.99 -0.81 -15.06
N VAL A 123 -2.97 -1.20 -15.84
CA VAL A 123 -3.02 -1.14 -17.31
C VAL A 123 -4.12 -2.04 -17.87
N ASN A 124 -4.30 -3.24 -17.32
CA ASN A 124 -5.36 -4.16 -17.75
C ASN A 124 -6.75 -3.58 -17.48
N LEU A 125 -6.95 -2.98 -16.30
CA LEU A 125 -8.20 -2.33 -15.91
C LEU A 125 -8.53 -1.16 -16.85
N LEU A 126 -7.55 -0.31 -17.17
CA LEU A 126 -7.74 0.81 -18.10
C LEU A 126 -8.07 0.33 -19.52
N LYS A 127 -7.40 -0.71 -20.02
CA LYS A 127 -7.72 -1.32 -21.33
C LYS A 127 -9.12 -1.91 -21.36
N GLN A 128 -9.58 -2.45 -20.23
CA GLN A 128 -10.92 -3.00 -20.13
C GLN A 128 -11.98 -1.91 -20.07
N ALA A 129 -11.74 -0.85 -19.30
CA ALA A 129 -12.60 0.32 -19.27
C ALA A 129 -12.79 0.92 -20.66
N ASP A 130 -11.72 1.05 -21.44
CA ASP A 130 -11.76 1.52 -22.82
C ASP A 130 -12.66 0.63 -23.71
N ARG A 131 -12.50 -0.70 -23.65
CA ARG A 131 -13.36 -1.66 -24.38
C ARG A 131 -14.83 -1.57 -23.97
N GLN A 132 -15.10 -1.34 -22.69
CA GLN A 132 -16.46 -1.21 -22.15
C GLN A 132 -17.00 0.22 -22.27
N GLN A 133 -16.23 1.16 -22.81
CA GLN A 133 -16.57 2.60 -22.90
C GLN A 133 -16.95 3.22 -21.54
N LEU A 134 -16.22 2.82 -20.48
CA LEU A 134 -16.41 3.32 -19.12
C LEU A 134 -15.34 4.34 -18.77
N VAL A 135 -15.73 5.38 -18.03
CA VAL A 135 -14.83 6.47 -17.65
C VAL A 135 -14.46 6.36 -16.15
N PRO A 136 -13.16 6.19 -15.80
CA PRO A 136 -12.70 6.27 -14.41
C PRO A 136 -13.09 7.60 -13.75
N GLY A 137 -13.37 7.59 -12.45
CA GLY A 137 -13.88 8.73 -11.68
C GLY A 137 -15.33 9.11 -11.94
N LYS A 138 -15.95 8.59 -13.02
CA LYS A 138 -17.36 8.82 -13.36
C LYS A 138 -18.21 7.57 -13.23
N ASP A 139 -17.86 6.52 -13.98
CA ASP A 139 -18.60 5.25 -14.00
C ASP A 139 -18.11 4.27 -12.93
N PHE A 140 -16.79 4.25 -12.68
CA PHE A 140 -16.11 3.44 -11.67
C PHE A 140 -14.92 4.22 -11.10
N GLY A 141 -14.33 3.78 -10.00
CA GLY A 141 -13.21 4.43 -9.33
C GLY A 141 -11.93 3.61 -9.41
N ILE A 142 -10.78 4.28 -9.39
CA ILE A 142 -9.47 3.64 -9.27
C ILE A 142 -8.68 4.34 -8.17
N ILE A 143 -8.12 3.55 -7.25
CA ILE A 143 -7.06 3.94 -6.33
C ILE A 143 -5.89 2.99 -6.59
N SER A 144 -4.71 3.51 -6.95
CA SER A 144 -3.53 2.68 -7.17
C SER A 144 -2.50 2.85 -6.06
N TYR A 145 -1.86 1.77 -5.64
CA TYR A 145 -0.75 1.87 -4.68
C TYR A 145 0.51 2.43 -5.34
N ASN A 146 1.30 3.14 -4.53
CA ASN A 146 2.59 3.75 -4.87
C ASN A 146 2.50 4.79 -5.99
N ASP A 147 2.76 6.04 -5.62
CA ASP A 147 2.69 7.15 -6.58
C ASP A 147 3.86 7.14 -7.56
N THR A 148 3.58 7.38 -8.83
CA THR A 148 4.59 7.51 -9.88
C THR A 148 4.20 8.63 -10.84
N PRO A 149 5.18 9.30 -11.49
CA PRO A 149 4.86 10.33 -12.49
C PRO A 149 3.96 9.83 -13.63
N LEU A 150 4.02 8.54 -13.97
CA LEU A 150 3.14 7.96 -14.98
C LEU A 150 1.67 7.95 -14.53
N LYS A 151 1.40 7.70 -13.24
CA LYS A 151 0.04 7.69 -12.69
C LYS A 151 -0.59 9.09 -12.67
N GLU A 152 0.20 10.15 -12.66
CA GLU A 152 -0.30 11.53 -12.74
C GLU A 152 -0.94 11.85 -14.09
N VAL A 153 -0.47 11.21 -15.18
CA VAL A 153 -0.94 11.50 -16.54
C VAL A 153 -1.94 10.48 -17.08
N LEU A 154 -1.92 9.24 -16.58
CA LEU A 154 -2.83 8.18 -17.02
C LEU A 154 -4.29 8.51 -16.68
N ALA A 155 -5.18 8.40 -17.67
CA ALA A 155 -6.62 8.64 -17.53
C ALA A 155 -6.97 10.00 -16.87
N GLY A 156 -6.16 11.03 -17.11
CA GLY A 156 -6.33 12.36 -16.50
C GLY A 156 -5.87 12.44 -15.04
N GLY A 157 -5.19 11.40 -14.54
CA GLY A 157 -4.64 11.32 -13.20
C GLY A 157 -5.30 10.22 -12.38
N ILE A 158 -4.51 9.21 -12.03
CA ILE A 158 -4.91 8.11 -11.16
C ILE A 158 -4.74 8.52 -9.70
N THR A 159 -5.79 8.41 -8.90
CA THR A 159 -5.73 8.57 -7.45
C THR A 159 -4.78 7.53 -6.87
N THR A 160 -3.84 7.94 -6.02
CA THR A 160 -2.85 7.01 -5.45
C THR A 160 -2.81 7.04 -3.94
N LEU A 161 -2.65 5.86 -3.34
CA LEU A 161 -2.29 5.68 -1.93
C LEU A 161 -0.81 5.29 -1.88
N SER A 162 0.03 6.11 -1.25
CA SER A 162 1.47 5.89 -1.20
C SER A 162 2.04 6.21 0.16
N THR A 163 3.05 5.46 0.59
CA THR A 163 3.91 5.91 1.68
C THR A 163 4.84 7.02 1.20
N ASP A 164 5.30 7.88 2.11
CA ASP A 164 6.37 8.82 1.80
C ASP A 164 7.73 8.10 1.85
N PHE A 165 8.11 7.47 0.74
CA PHE A 165 9.39 6.76 0.63
C PHE A 165 10.61 7.68 0.80
N LYS A 166 10.49 8.98 0.47
CA LYS A 166 11.58 9.94 0.64
C LYS A 166 11.81 10.23 2.11
N LEU A 167 10.72 10.47 2.86
CA LEU A 167 10.79 10.64 4.31
C LEU A 167 11.25 9.35 4.98
N MET A 168 10.75 8.19 4.55
CA MET A 168 11.18 6.88 5.07
C MET A 168 12.69 6.71 5.01
N GLY A 169 13.29 7.01 3.84
CA GLY A 169 14.74 6.96 3.65
C GLY A 169 15.50 7.99 4.50
N ARG A 170 15.00 9.22 4.64
CA ARG A 170 15.59 10.25 5.50
C ARG A 170 15.56 9.86 6.99
N THR A 171 14.42 9.33 7.44
CA THR A 171 14.24 8.83 8.81
C THR A 171 15.20 7.68 9.07
N MET A 172 15.28 6.71 8.16
CA MET A 172 16.23 5.59 8.27
C MET A 172 17.68 6.07 8.32
N ALA A 173 18.08 7.00 7.44
CA ALA A 173 19.43 7.58 7.46
C ALA A 173 19.76 8.28 8.79
N SER A 174 18.77 8.94 9.41
CA SER A 174 18.90 9.51 10.76
C SER A 174 19.11 8.43 11.82
N LEU A 175 18.38 7.31 11.75
CA LEU A 175 18.49 6.21 12.72
C LEU A 175 19.85 5.51 12.70
N ILE A 176 20.51 5.41 11.54
CA ILE A 176 21.81 4.72 11.41
C ILE A 176 22.88 5.31 12.34
N ASN A 177 22.83 6.61 12.60
CA ASN A 177 23.80 7.29 13.45
C ASN A 177 23.41 7.32 14.94
N LYS A 178 22.20 6.86 15.28
CA LYS A 178 21.72 6.81 16.66
C LYS A 178 22.18 5.54 17.36
N LYS A 179 22.44 5.66 18.67
CA LYS A 179 22.75 4.52 19.55
C LYS A 179 21.50 3.87 20.14
N THR A 180 20.36 4.55 20.08
CA THR A 180 19.07 4.09 20.60
C THR A 180 18.35 3.22 19.57
N ILE A 181 17.61 2.23 20.07
CA ILE A 181 16.71 1.43 19.25
C ILE A 181 15.37 2.15 19.18
N GLU A 182 14.96 2.54 17.98
CA GLU A 182 13.73 3.28 17.72
C GLU A 182 12.88 2.57 16.66
N THR A 183 11.57 2.53 16.87
CA THR A 183 10.60 1.96 15.93
C THR A 183 9.64 3.08 15.51
N ILE A 184 9.75 3.53 14.27
CA ILE A 184 9.06 4.73 13.76
C ILE A 184 8.09 4.31 12.66
N GLU A 185 6.82 4.68 12.82
CA GLU A 185 5.79 4.54 11.78
C GLU A 185 6.00 5.64 10.71
N ASN A 186 6.03 5.26 9.44
CA ASN A 186 6.18 6.18 8.32
C ASN A 186 4.81 6.68 7.85
N PRO A 187 4.66 7.97 7.52
CA PRO A 187 3.37 8.48 7.07
C PRO A 187 2.99 7.98 5.68
N TRP A 188 1.69 7.96 5.45
CA TRP A 188 1.04 7.70 4.18
C TRP A 188 0.43 8.98 3.60
N ASN A 189 0.10 8.94 2.32
CA ASN A 189 -0.60 10.01 1.62
C ASN A 189 -1.57 9.45 0.58
N LEU A 190 -2.77 10.02 0.48
CA LEU A 190 -3.76 9.75 -0.56
C LEU A 190 -3.84 10.95 -1.51
N ASN A 191 -3.24 10.82 -2.69
CA ASN A 191 -3.31 11.82 -3.76
C ASN A 191 -4.59 11.63 -4.56
N ILE A 192 -5.65 12.37 -4.23
CA ILE A 192 -6.93 12.32 -4.97
C ILE A 192 -6.78 13.01 -6.32
N ARG A 193 -7.14 12.30 -7.39
CA ARG A 193 -7.08 12.74 -8.79
C ARG A 193 -8.36 12.29 -9.53
N ASN A 194 -8.40 12.52 -10.84
CA ASN A 194 -9.61 12.35 -11.66
C ASN A 194 -10.15 10.91 -11.72
N SER A 195 -9.40 9.88 -11.32
CA SER A 195 -9.89 8.50 -11.34
C SER A 195 -10.77 8.11 -10.16
N LEU A 196 -10.98 8.99 -9.17
CA LEU A 196 -11.86 8.78 -8.01
C LEU A 196 -12.86 9.93 -7.88
#